data_AF-A0A1Q9RWM1-F1
#
_entry.id   AF-A0A1Q9RWM1-F1
#
_cell.length_a   1.000
_cell.length_b   1.000
_cell.length_c   1.000
_cell.angle_alpha   90.00
_cell.angle_beta   90.00
_cell.angle_gamma   90.00
#
_symmetry.space_group_name_H-M   'P 1'
#
loop_
_entity.id
_entity.type
_entity.pdbx_description
1 polymer ?
#
loop_
_entity_poly.entity_id
_entity_poly.type
_entity_poly.pdbx_seq_one_letter_code
_entity_poly.pdbx_strand_id
1 'polypeptide(L)'
;MNKLDSMLGIASSQQLLRLIALTKDEAMVAKLVEGMGPGRALTLMDAGLTAEHAIALDRLGEDAVRAFKSIAATGDAEAIAGAAELLRLNQQGGHLGSDVVAVALQQTAAFGEKYAGRVSGDFASRFAQVAREEAKVARIQEKIDSLRTARMPTADAEKSLAKAKASLTRARAEVNAATDILEGRTVFGEGRSVRAIPESKIEGVETPEFVVTGGGKPDAIAEVKAIGDAEGRIGKDAIQRNFRKAASQISAQAAAKHETGGLVRLDAGNGTFPQTNAEIIDKVKGQWMESITKNPARKKDIGWVEILDKGPAGESRRLLLTVEGNNVAIDVAGTTRR
;
A
#
# COMPACT_ATOMS: atom_id res chain seq x y z
N MET A 1 6.09 5.09 50.09
CA MET A 1 6.98 4.61 49.00
C MET A 1 6.88 5.59 47.86
N ASN A 2 8.00 6.11 47.39
CA ASN A 2 8.04 6.90 46.15
C ASN A 2 7.64 5.98 44.98
N LYS A 3 6.93 6.50 43.98
CA LYS A 3 6.55 5.77 42.76
C LYS A 3 7.79 5.18 42.04
N LEU A 4 8.94 5.85 42.14
CA LEU A 4 10.22 5.34 41.68
C LEU A 4 10.69 4.08 42.45
N ASP A 5 10.47 4.02 43.77
CA ASP A 5 10.86 2.87 44.59
C ASP A 5 10.05 1.62 44.24
N SER A 6 8.76 1.78 43.89
CA SER A 6 7.94 0.67 43.40
C SER A 6 8.37 0.19 42.01
N MET A 7 8.93 1.07 41.17
CA MET A 7 9.41 0.71 39.83
C MET A 7 10.78 0.02 39.86
N LEU A 8 11.61 0.31 40.86
CA LEU A 8 12.90 -0.36 41.09
C LEU A 8 12.76 -1.84 41.48
N GLY A 9 11.59 -2.27 41.95
CA GLY A 9 11.27 -3.69 42.14
C GLY A 9 10.98 -4.45 40.84
N ILE A 10 10.76 -3.73 39.72
CA ILE A 10 10.31 -4.26 38.42
C ILE A 10 11.39 -4.04 37.33
N ALA A 11 12.24 -3.02 37.50
CA ALA A 11 13.20 -2.55 36.51
C ALA A 11 14.55 -2.23 37.14
N SER A 12 15.66 -2.44 36.40
CA SER A 12 16.95 -1.93 36.85
C SER A 12 16.97 -0.39 36.85
N SER A 13 17.70 0.23 37.78
CA SER A 13 17.85 1.69 37.85
C SER A 13 18.34 2.30 36.54
N GLN A 14 19.20 1.59 35.80
CA GLN A 14 19.70 2.04 34.49
C GLN A 14 18.61 2.05 33.40
N GLN A 15 17.70 1.08 33.39
CA GLN A 15 16.57 1.05 32.44
C GLN A 15 15.59 2.19 32.73
N LEU A 16 15.30 2.44 34.02
CA LEU A 16 14.42 3.55 34.41
C LEU A 16 15.03 4.91 34.05
N LEU A 17 16.31 5.13 34.33
CA LEU A 17 16.99 6.37 33.97
C LEU A 17 17.03 6.60 32.46
N ARG A 18 17.24 5.55 31.65
CA ARG A 18 17.15 5.67 30.19
C ARG A 18 15.73 6.02 29.73
N LEU A 19 14.71 5.36 30.27
CA LEU A 19 13.32 5.67 29.92
C LEU A 19 12.97 7.11 30.29
N ILE A 20 13.39 7.58 31.47
CA ILE A 20 13.17 8.97 31.90
C ILE A 20 13.89 9.95 30.97
N ALA A 21 15.12 9.63 30.55
CA ALA A 21 15.86 10.46 29.60
C ALA A 21 15.18 10.52 28.22
N LEU A 22 14.57 9.42 27.77
CA LEU A 22 13.90 9.32 26.48
C LEU A 22 12.51 9.98 26.48
N THR A 23 11.71 9.83 27.55
CA THR A 23 10.38 10.44 27.65
C THR A 23 10.40 11.87 28.15
N LYS A 24 11.40 12.23 28.96
CA LYS A 24 11.46 13.46 29.76
C LYS A 24 10.23 13.65 30.68
N ASP A 25 9.52 12.57 30.98
CA ASP A 25 8.28 12.56 31.77
C ASP A 25 8.23 11.27 32.61
N GLU A 26 8.45 11.42 33.92
CA GLU A 26 8.42 10.32 34.90
C GLU A 26 7.04 9.67 35.02
N ALA A 27 5.95 10.44 34.88
CA ALA A 27 4.60 9.89 34.92
C ALA A 27 4.32 9.01 33.70
N MET A 28 4.91 9.36 32.56
CA MET A 28 4.85 8.56 31.35
C MET A 28 5.71 7.29 31.44
N VAL A 29 6.90 7.37 32.06
CA VAL A 29 7.70 6.17 32.37
C VAL A 29 6.96 5.24 33.31
N ALA A 30 6.27 5.77 34.33
CA ALA A 30 5.44 4.97 35.22
C ALA A 30 4.36 4.20 34.45
N LYS A 31 3.63 4.87 33.55
CA LYS A 31 2.62 4.22 32.70
C LYS A 31 3.23 3.15 31.78
N LEU A 32 4.40 3.40 31.21
CA LEU A 32 5.10 2.43 30.36
C LEU A 32 5.53 1.19 31.14
N VAL A 33 6.18 1.39 32.28
CA VAL A 33 6.70 0.29 33.11
C VAL A 33 5.55 -0.53 33.71
N GLU A 34 4.47 0.13 34.14
CA GLU A 34 3.28 -0.52 34.69
C GLU A 34 2.49 -1.30 33.62
N GLY A 35 2.41 -0.76 32.39
CA GLY A 35 1.64 -1.39 31.31
C GLY A 35 2.34 -2.56 30.63
N MET A 36 3.63 -2.41 30.27
CA MET A 36 4.33 -3.37 29.39
C MET A 36 5.68 -3.86 29.93
N GLY A 37 6.11 -3.35 31.08
CA GLY A 37 7.42 -3.62 31.66
C GLY A 37 8.55 -2.78 31.03
N PRO A 38 9.66 -2.59 31.78
CA PRO A 38 10.73 -1.65 31.43
C PRO A 38 11.55 -2.07 30.20
N GLY A 39 11.83 -3.36 30.05
CA GLY A 39 12.62 -3.87 28.91
C GLY A 39 11.88 -3.70 27.58
N ARG A 40 10.58 -4.02 27.55
CA ARG A 40 9.73 -3.87 26.37
C ARG A 40 9.54 -2.40 25.99
N ALA A 41 9.33 -1.52 26.97
CA ALA A 41 9.27 -0.08 26.74
C ALA A 41 10.56 0.47 26.11
N LEU A 42 11.72 0.07 26.64
CA LEU A 42 13.02 0.51 26.10
C LEU A 42 13.22 0.07 24.65
N THR A 43 12.93 -1.21 24.35
CA THR A 43 13.07 -1.74 22.98
C THR A 43 12.20 -0.99 21.97
N LEU A 44 10.98 -0.60 22.37
CA LEU A 44 10.06 0.12 21.49
C LEU A 44 10.48 1.58 21.29
N MET A 45 11.01 2.24 22.33
CA MET A 45 11.53 3.60 22.22
C MET A 45 12.83 3.67 21.41
N ASP A 46 13.71 2.68 21.55
CA ASP A 46 14.91 2.53 20.72
C ASP A 46 14.54 2.33 19.23
N ALA A 47 13.37 1.75 18.96
CA ALA A 47 12.78 1.63 17.62
C ALA A 47 12.10 2.94 17.12
N GLY A 48 12.28 4.05 17.82
CA GLY A 48 11.78 5.38 17.42
C GLY A 48 10.33 5.66 17.81
N LEU A 49 9.70 4.81 18.63
CA LEU A 49 8.35 5.07 19.13
C LEU A 49 8.33 6.06 20.29
N THR A 50 7.30 6.91 20.31
CA THR A 50 6.93 7.65 21.51
C THR A 50 6.35 6.67 22.55
N ALA A 51 6.35 7.08 23.81
CA ALA A 51 5.72 6.29 24.87
C ALA A 51 4.21 6.09 24.64
N GLU A 52 3.53 7.05 24.01
CA GLU A 52 2.15 6.90 23.56
C GLU A 52 2.02 5.75 22.55
N HIS A 53 2.84 5.74 21.50
CA HIS A 53 2.81 4.66 20.51
C HIS A 53 3.06 3.29 21.15
N ALA A 54 3.98 3.19 22.10
CA ALA A 54 4.26 1.95 22.81
C ALA A 54 3.02 1.44 23.58
N ILE A 55 2.30 2.34 24.28
CA ILE A 55 1.06 1.98 24.99
C ILE A 55 -0.04 1.55 24.01
N ALA A 56 -0.19 2.24 22.87
CA ALA A 56 -1.15 1.83 21.85
C ALA A 56 -0.81 0.45 21.29
N LEU A 57 0.44 0.22 20.93
CA LEU A 57 0.90 -1.03 20.36
C LEU A 57 0.72 -2.20 21.35
N ASP A 58 0.96 -1.98 22.64
CA ASP A 58 0.73 -3.01 23.66
C ASP A 58 -0.75 -3.42 23.77
N ARG A 59 -1.67 -2.44 23.68
CA ARG A 59 -3.13 -2.70 23.63
C ARG A 59 -3.57 -3.50 22.39
N LEU A 60 -2.78 -3.51 21.32
CA LEU A 60 -3.05 -4.32 20.13
C LEU A 60 -2.66 -5.80 20.31
N GLY A 61 -1.95 -6.14 21.40
CA GLY A 61 -1.54 -7.50 21.72
C GLY A 61 -0.10 -7.85 21.32
N GLU A 62 0.35 -9.04 21.73
CA GLU A 62 1.75 -9.48 21.56
C GLU A 62 2.16 -9.64 20.10
N ASP A 63 1.25 -10.12 19.23
CA ASP A 63 1.56 -10.31 17.82
C ASP A 63 1.78 -8.98 17.09
N ALA A 64 1.03 -7.93 17.45
CA ALA A 64 1.25 -6.59 16.91
C ALA A 64 2.60 -6.02 17.37
N VAL A 65 2.98 -6.23 18.64
CA VAL A 65 4.32 -5.85 19.14
C VAL A 65 5.42 -6.62 18.41
N ARG A 66 5.27 -7.93 18.20
CA ARG A 66 6.25 -8.74 17.46
C ARG A 66 6.39 -8.24 16.02
N ALA A 67 5.27 -7.96 15.36
CA ALA A 67 5.25 -7.44 14.00
C ALA A 67 5.94 -6.07 13.90
N PHE A 68 5.62 -5.13 14.79
CA PHE A 68 6.29 -3.83 14.82
C PHE A 68 7.80 -3.96 15.07
N LYS A 69 8.22 -4.83 15.99
CA LYS A 69 9.65 -5.10 16.22
C LYS A 69 10.34 -5.64 14.97
N SER A 70 9.68 -6.53 14.22
CA SER A 70 10.20 -7.03 12.94
C SER A 70 10.38 -5.89 11.93
N ILE A 71 9.39 -4.99 11.82
CA ILE A 71 9.49 -3.80 10.97
C ILE A 71 10.65 -2.90 11.42
N ALA A 72 10.76 -2.61 12.71
CA ALA A 72 11.83 -1.77 13.25
C ALA A 72 13.22 -2.37 13.04
N ALA A 73 13.36 -3.70 13.12
CA ALA A 73 14.61 -4.40 12.90
C ALA A 73 15.15 -4.25 11.47
N THR A 74 14.32 -3.84 10.50
CA THR A 74 14.77 -3.54 9.14
C THR A 74 15.65 -2.28 9.07
N GLY A 75 15.54 -1.37 10.05
CA GLY A 75 16.19 -0.06 10.02
C GLY A 75 15.60 0.90 8.98
N ASP A 76 14.51 0.54 8.31
CA ASP A 76 13.85 1.38 7.32
C ASP A 76 13.00 2.47 8.00
N ALA A 77 13.50 3.71 7.93
CA ALA A 77 12.85 4.86 8.53
C ALA A 77 11.45 5.15 7.95
N GLU A 78 11.21 4.89 6.67
CA GLU A 78 9.90 5.10 6.04
C GLU A 78 8.89 4.04 6.52
N ALA A 79 9.31 2.77 6.62
CA ALA A 79 8.48 1.69 7.14
C ALA A 79 8.13 1.91 8.62
N ILE A 80 9.11 2.32 9.43
CA ILE A 80 8.91 2.66 10.86
C ILE A 80 7.95 3.84 11.01
N ALA A 81 8.13 4.90 10.22
CA ALA A 81 7.26 6.07 10.25
C ALA A 81 5.83 5.73 9.85
N GLY A 82 5.62 4.91 8.81
CA GLY A 82 4.31 4.41 8.41
C GLY A 82 3.64 3.62 9.53
N ALA A 83 4.35 2.67 10.14
CA ALA A 83 3.84 1.88 11.26
C ALA A 83 3.49 2.74 12.49
N ALA A 84 4.32 3.73 12.83
CA ALA A 84 4.04 4.67 13.91
C ALA A 84 2.81 5.56 13.62
N GLU A 85 2.64 5.99 12.37
CA GLU A 85 1.47 6.77 11.95
C GLU A 85 0.17 5.97 12.09
N LEU A 86 0.17 4.67 11.79
CA LEU A 86 -1.00 3.81 12.04
C LEU A 86 -1.39 3.77 13.52
N LEU A 87 -0.40 3.66 14.42
CA LEU A 87 -0.63 3.69 15.87
C LEU A 87 -1.23 5.02 16.30
N ARG A 88 -0.69 6.14 15.78
CA ARG A 88 -1.20 7.49 16.03
C ARG A 88 -2.66 7.64 15.57
N LEU A 89 -2.99 7.19 14.36
CA LEU A 89 -4.35 7.23 13.81
C LEU A 89 -5.33 6.36 14.60
N ASN A 90 -4.89 5.20 15.12
CA ASN A 90 -5.70 4.37 15.99
C ASN A 90 -6.02 5.06 17.33
N GLN A 91 -5.05 5.75 17.92
CA GLN A 91 -5.26 6.48 19.19
C GLN A 91 -6.26 7.62 19.08
N GLN A 92 -6.38 8.24 17.91
CA GLN A 92 -7.34 9.32 17.68
C GLN A 92 -8.81 8.84 17.64
N GLY A 93 -9.08 7.55 17.81
CA GLY A 93 -10.41 7.01 18.13
C GLY A 93 -11.46 7.07 17.03
N GLY A 94 -11.12 7.60 15.84
CA GLY A 94 -12.06 7.73 14.72
C GLY A 94 -11.48 7.36 13.34
N HIS A 95 -10.18 7.10 13.23
CA HIS A 95 -9.52 6.94 11.93
C HIS A 95 -9.22 5.49 11.55
N LEU A 96 -8.75 4.66 12.49
CA LEU A 96 -8.42 3.24 12.25
C LEU A 96 -8.79 2.36 13.45
N GLY A 97 -9.47 1.24 13.19
CA GLY A 97 -9.75 0.21 14.19
C GLY A 97 -8.50 -0.53 14.64
N SER A 98 -8.47 -0.99 15.88
CA SER A 98 -7.32 -1.72 16.45
C SER A 98 -7.03 -3.02 15.70
N ASP A 99 -8.08 -3.71 15.26
CA ASP A 99 -8.02 -4.87 14.38
C ASP A 99 -7.32 -4.55 13.04
N VAL A 100 -7.68 -3.43 12.42
CA VAL A 100 -7.07 -2.97 11.16
C VAL A 100 -5.57 -2.71 11.34
N VAL A 101 -5.17 -2.03 12.42
CA VAL A 101 -3.75 -1.75 12.68
C VAL A 101 -2.97 -3.02 12.98
N ALA A 102 -3.51 -3.92 13.81
CA ALA A 102 -2.85 -5.18 14.12
C ALA A 102 -2.60 -6.02 12.85
N VAL A 103 -3.63 -6.16 11.99
CA VAL A 103 -3.51 -6.89 10.72
C VAL A 103 -2.49 -6.21 9.79
N ALA A 104 -2.53 -4.89 9.67
CA ALA A 104 -1.61 -4.15 8.81
C ALA A 104 -0.15 -4.38 9.21
N LEU A 105 0.17 -4.24 10.50
CA LEU A 105 1.52 -4.46 11.02
C LEU A 105 2.00 -5.90 10.76
N GLN A 106 1.14 -6.89 11.03
CA GLN A 106 1.46 -8.30 10.79
C GLN A 106 1.74 -8.57 9.30
N GLN A 107 0.91 -8.03 8.40
CA GLN A 107 1.08 -8.18 6.96
C GLN A 107 2.37 -7.49 6.46
N THR A 108 2.68 -6.28 6.96
CA THR A 108 3.94 -5.60 6.63
C THR A 108 5.15 -6.41 7.08
N ALA A 109 5.14 -6.93 8.32
CA ALA A 109 6.23 -7.76 8.84
C ALA A 109 6.41 -9.04 8.02
N ALA A 110 5.32 -9.76 7.74
CA ALA A 110 5.36 -10.98 6.93
C ALA A 110 5.81 -10.72 5.49
N PHE A 111 5.43 -9.59 4.90
CA PHE A 111 5.85 -9.19 3.56
C PHE A 111 7.36 -8.87 3.52
N GLY A 112 7.86 -8.15 4.54
CA GLY A 112 9.28 -7.89 4.70
C GLY A 112 10.11 -9.16 4.90
N GLU A 113 9.61 -10.12 5.68
CA GLU A 113 10.24 -11.42 5.89
C GLU A 113 10.28 -12.26 4.59
N LYS A 114 9.15 -12.35 3.88
CA LYS A 114 9.05 -13.13 2.63
C LYS A 114 10.03 -12.65 1.56
N TYR A 115 10.26 -11.34 1.48
CA TYR A 115 11.09 -10.72 0.42
C TYR A 115 12.38 -10.09 0.95
N ALA A 116 12.84 -10.50 2.13
CA ALA A 116 14.06 -10.07 2.85
C ALA A 116 15.00 -9.10 2.10
N GLY A 117 15.03 -7.85 2.52
CA GLY A 117 15.93 -6.82 1.97
C GLY A 117 15.55 -6.25 0.60
N ARG A 118 14.50 -6.77 -0.04
CA ARG A 118 13.97 -6.28 -1.31
C ARG A 118 12.74 -5.39 -1.16
N VAL A 119 12.28 -5.18 0.07
CA VAL A 119 11.10 -4.38 0.41
C VAL A 119 11.55 -3.22 1.30
N SER A 120 11.07 -2.02 0.97
CA SER A 120 11.25 -0.83 1.79
C SER A 120 10.05 0.12 1.66
N GLY A 121 10.01 1.19 2.44
CA GLY A 121 8.99 2.23 2.36
C GLY A 121 7.71 1.92 3.13
N ASP A 122 6.68 2.73 2.88
CA ASP A 122 5.42 2.73 3.63
C ASP A 122 4.42 1.64 3.16
N PHE A 123 4.81 0.37 3.32
CA PHE A 123 3.88 -0.74 3.11
C PHE A 123 2.82 -0.86 4.22
N ALA A 124 3.08 -0.30 5.40
CA ALA A 124 2.13 -0.28 6.51
C ALA A 124 0.82 0.41 6.12
N SER A 125 0.88 1.59 5.50
CA SER A 125 -0.31 2.29 5.02
C SER A 125 -1.09 1.50 3.97
N ARG A 126 -0.39 0.80 3.06
CA ARG A 126 -1.02 -0.01 2.00
C ARG A 126 -1.78 -1.21 2.57
N PHE A 127 -1.17 -1.95 3.49
CA PHE A 127 -1.84 -3.05 4.17
C PHE A 127 -2.97 -2.57 5.09
N ALA A 128 -2.82 -1.41 5.75
CA ALA A 128 -3.91 -0.80 6.52
C ALA A 128 -5.11 -0.42 5.64
N GLN A 129 -4.87 0.09 4.43
CA GLN A 129 -5.94 0.38 3.48
C GLN A 129 -6.68 -0.91 3.07
N VAL A 130 -5.96 -1.99 2.76
CA VAL A 130 -6.56 -3.30 2.46
C VAL A 130 -7.41 -3.78 3.63
N ALA A 131 -6.83 -3.88 4.83
CA ALA A 131 -7.51 -4.36 6.03
C ALA A 131 -8.74 -3.50 6.38
N ARG A 132 -8.67 -2.18 6.20
CA ARG A 132 -9.80 -1.27 6.42
C ARG A 132 -10.96 -1.55 5.46
N GLU A 133 -10.66 -1.71 4.17
CA GLU A 133 -11.71 -1.99 3.18
C GLU A 133 -12.27 -3.42 3.34
N GLU A 134 -11.48 -4.40 3.79
CA GLU A 134 -11.97 -5.73 4.18
C GLU A 134 -12.95 -5.67 5.35
N ALA A 135 -12.57 -5.00 6.44
CA ALA A 135 -13.44 -4.81 7.61
C ALA A 135 -14.73 -4.04 7.27
N LYS A 136 -14.65 -3.12 6.29
CA LYS A 136 -15.83 -2.40 5.79
C LYS A 136 -16.74 -3.29 4.96
N VAL A 137 -16.20 -4.12 4.06
CA VAL A 137 -16.97 -5.10 3.29
C VAL A 137 -17.68 -6.08 4.23
N ALA A 138 -16.98 -6.62 5.23
CA ALA A 138 -17.54 -7.53 6.22
C ALA A 138 -18.71 -6.91 6.99
N ARG A 139 -18.53 -5.69 7.54
CA ARG A 139 -19.60 -4.97 8.27
C ARG A 139 -20.84 -4.70 7.41
N ILE A 140 -20.66 -4.31 6.15
CA ILE A 140 -21.80 -4.07 5.26
C ILE A 140 -22.51 -5.40 4.93
N GLN A 141 -21.76 -6.48 4.74
CA GLN A 141 -22.33 -7.80 4.50
C GLN A 141 -23.17 -8.28 5.70
N GLU A 142 -22.65 -8.17 6.91
CA GLU A 142 -23.38 -8.49 8.15
C GLU A 142 -24.67 -7.66 8.29
N LYS A 143 -24.61 -6.37 7.94
CA LYS A 143 -25.79 -5.50 7.90
C LYS A 143 -26.83 -5.98 6.89
N ILE A 144 -26.41 -6.39 5.70
CA ILE A 144 -27.31 -6.95 4.68
C ILE A 144 -27.99 -8.22 5.21
N ASP A 145 -27.22 -9.13 5.82
CA ASP A 145 -27.73 -10.39 6.34
C ASP A 145 -28.72 -10.17 7.49
N SER A 146 -28.46 -9.18 8.35
CA SER A 146 -29.39 -8.73 9.40
C SER A 146 -30.69 -8.16 8.82
N LEU A 147 -30.60 -7.30 7.80
CA LEU A 147 -31.77 -6.73 7.12
C LEU A 147 -32.62 -7.81 6.43
N ARG A 148 -31.98 -8.80 5.79
CA ARG A 148 -32.67 -9.95 5.18
C ARG A 148 -33.42 -10.77 6.21
N THR A 149 -32.78 -11.06 7.35
CA THR A 149 -33.42 -11.76 8.47
C THR A 149 -34.65 -11.00 8.99
N ALA A 150 -34.54 -9.68 9.07
CA ALA A 150 -35.64 -8.80 9.47
C ALA A 150 -36.67 -8.53 8.35
N ARG A 151 -36.51 -9.12 7.15
CA ARG A 151 -37.34 -8.87 5.96
C ARG A 151 -37.44 -7.38 5.56
N MET A 152 -36.37 -6.63 5.79
CA MET A 152 -36.24 -5.22 5.43
C MET A 152 -35.57 -5.04 4.04
N PRO A 153 -35.80 -3.91 3.35
CA PRO A 153 -35.13 -3.61 2.08
C PRO A 153 -33.59 -3.56 2.20
N THR A 154 -32.88 -4.17 1.24
CA THR A 154 -31.40 -4.26 1.23
C THR A 154 -30.70 -3.42 0.17
N ALA A 155 -31.45 -2.82 -0.78
CA ALA A 155 -30.89 -2.23 -2.00
C ALA A 155 -29.77 -1.18 -1.74
N ASP A 156 -29.96 -0.28 -0.77
CA ASP A 156 -28.94 0.73 -0.43
C ASP A 156 -27.69 0.14 0.22
N ALA A 157 -27.87 -0.90 1.04
CA ALA A 157 -26.76 -1.62 1.66
C ALA A 157 -25.98 -2.41 0.61
N GLU A 158 -26.66 -3.04 -0.35
CA GLU A 158 -26.04 -3.74 -1.49
C GLU A 158 -25.26 -2.78 -2.40
N LYS A 159 -25.80 -1.59 -2.68
CA LYS A 159 -25.06 -0.52 -3.38
C LYS A 159 -23.81 -0.07 -2.61
N SER A 160 -23.91 0.03 -1.29
CA SER A 160 -22.78 0.36 -0.42
C SER A 160 -21.72 -0.75 -0.41
N LEU A 161 -22.16 -2.01 -0.44
CA LEU A 161 -21.29 -3.19 -0.52
C LEU A 161 -20.51 -3.19 -1.83
N ALA A 162 -21.16 -2.92 -2.96
CA ALA A 162 -20.50 -2.78 -4.25
C ALA A 162 -19.39 -1.72 -4.18
N LYS A 163 -19.69 -0.51 -3.72
CA LYS A 163 -18.68 0.55 -3.58
C LYS A 163 -17.51 0.16 -2.67
N ALA A 164 -17.77 -0.57 -1.58
CA ALA A 164 -16.73 -1.07 -0.69
C ALA A 164 -15.86 -2.14 -1.37
N LYS A 165 -16.46 -3.10 -2.08
CA LYS A 165 -15.73 -4.12 -2.86
C LYS A 165 -14.85 -3.50 -3.94
N ALA A 166 -15.35 -2.50 -4.68
CA ALA A 166 -14.54 -1.76 -5.65
C ALA A 166 -13.34 -1.06 -5.00
N SER A 167 -13.50 -0.53 -3.78
CA SER A 167 -12.40 0.10 -3.03
C SER A 167 -11.38 -0.92 -2.54
N LEU A 168 -11.84 -2.08 -2.08
CA LEU A 168 -10.97 -3.21 -1.71
C LEU A 168 -10.17 -3.73 -2.91
N THR A 169 -10.80 -3.87 -4.08
CA THR A 169 -10.10 -4.26 -5.32
C THR A 169 -8.98 -3.28 -5.64
N ARG A 170 -9.20 -1.97 -5.45
CA ARG A 170 -8.17 -0.95 -5.66
C ARG A 170 -7.00 -1.11 -4.70
N ALA A 171 -7.26 -1.20 -3.40
CA ALA A 171 -6.22 -1.37 -2.39
C ALA A 171 -5.39 -2.66 -2.61
N ARG A 172 -6.05 -3.77 -3.01
CA ARG A 172 -5.37 -5.03 -3.31
C ARG A 172 -4.51 -4.96 -4.57
N ALA A 173 -4.90 -4.17 -5.57
CA ALA A 173 -4.13 -4.03 -6.81
C ALA A 173 -2.73 -3.47 -6.55
N GLU A 174 -2.58 -2.52 -5.62
CA GLU A 174 -1.29 -1.93 -5.25
C GLU A 174 -0.36 -2.99 -4.64
N VAL A 175 -0.81 -3.73 -3.63
CA VAL A 175 -0.03 -4.81 -2.98
C VAL A 175 0.30 -5.94 -3.96
N ASN A 176 -0.66 -6.32 -4.82
CA ASN A 176 -0.44 -7.33 -5.84
C ASN A 176 0.60 -6.89 -6.87
N ALA A 177 0.63 -5.61 -7.25
CA ALA A 177 1.63 -5.10 -8.17
C ALA A 177 3.04 -5.15 -7.56
N ALA A 178 3.19 -4.75 -6.29
CA ALA A 178 4.46 -4.90 -5.58
C ALA A 178 4.92 -6.37 -5.53
N THR A 179 4.00 -7.29 -5.23
CA THR A 179 4.22 -8.74 -5.25
C THR A 179 4.68 -9.20 -6.64
N ASP A 180 4.00 -8.75 -7.70
CA ASP A 180 4.34 -9.10 -9.09
C ASP A 180 5.73 -8.58 -9.48
N ILE A 181 6.13 -7.39 -9.03
CA ILE A 181 7.47 -6.86 -9.28
C ILE A 181 8.52 -7.70 -8.54
N LEU A 182 8.29 -8.02 -7.27
CA LEU A 182 9.22 -8.81 -6.45
C LEU A 182 9.36 -10.26 -6.96
N GLU A 183 8.30 -10.81 -7.54
CA GLU A 183 8.27 -12.15 -8.14
C GLU A 183 8.71 -12.16 -9.61
N GLY A 184 9.19 -11.02 -10.15
CA GLY A 184 9.68 -10.92 -11.52
C GLY A 184 8.60 -11.09 -12.59
N ARG A 185 7.33 -10.99 -12.21
CA ARG A 185 6.17 -11.13 -13.10
C ARG A 185 5.86 -9.87 -13.90
N THR A 186 6.58 -8.78 -13.69
CA THR A 186 6.46 -7.53 -14.49
C THR A 186 7.57 -7.41 -15.52
N VAL A 187 7.55 -6.34 -16.32
CA VAL A 187 8.61 -6.02 -17.31
C VAL A 187 9.98 -5.76 -16.67
N PHE A 188 10.02 -5.50 -15.36
CA PHE A 188 11.28 -5.27 -14.67
C PHE A 188 12.13 -6.53 -14.50
N GLY A 189 11.52 -7.72 -14.59
CA GLY A 189 12.18 -9.01 -14.39
C GLY A 189 12.50 -9.31 -12.92
N GLU A 190 13.24 -10.39 -12.68
CA GLU A 190 13.64 -10.84 -11.34
C GLU A 190 14.70 -9.93 -10.68
N GLY A 191 14.95 -10.15 -9.40
CA GLY A 191 16.04 -9.50 -8.66
C GLY A 191 15.81 -8.02 -8.33
N ARG A 192 14.56 -7.54 -8.44
CA ARG A 192 14.18 -6.16 -8.13
C ARG A 192 13.85 -5.95 -6.67
N SER A 193 14.08 -4.73 -6.20
CA SER A 193 13.58 -4.24 -4.93
C SER A 193 12.45 -3.25 -5.16
N VAL A 194 11.51 -3.18 -4.23
CA VAL A 194 10.36 -2.27 -4.28
C VAL A 194 10.36 -1.41 -3.03
N ARG A 195 10.26 -0.10 -3.24
CA ARG A 195 10.02 0.88 -2.17
C ARG A 195 8.62 1.46 -2.33
N ALA A 196 7.76 1.28 -1.33
CA ALA A 196 6.45 1.92 -1.29
C ALA A 196 6.59 3.41 -0.96
N ILE A 197 6.12 4.27 -1.86
CA ILE A 197 6.15 5.71 -1.65
C ILE A 197 4.98 6.09 -0.73
N PRO A 198 5.22 6.86 0.36
CA PRO A 198 4.14 7.37 1.20
C PRO A 198 3.16 8.24 0.42
N GLU A 199 1.89 8.24 0.83
CA GLU A 199 0.92 9.20 0.31
C GLU A 199 1.36 10.64 0.64
N SER A 200 1.12 11.56 -0.30
CA SER A 200 1.37 12.98 -0.07
C SER A 200 0.51 13.53 1.07
N LYS A 201 1.13 14.25 2.01
CA LYS A 201 0.44 15.00 3.06
C LYS A 201 -0.14 16.33 2.55
N ILE A 202 0.20 16.73 1.33
CA ILE A 202 -0.29 17.96 0.69
C ILE A 202 -1.58 17.61 -0.05
N GLU A 203 -2.67 18.27 0.32
CA GLU A 203 -3.97 18.09 -0.31
C GLU A 203 -3.90 18.34 -1.82
N GLY A 204 -4.51 17.44 -2.61
CA GLY A 204 -4.55 17.53 -4.08
C GLY A 204 -3.26 17.11 -4.79
N VAL A 205 -2.17 16.84 -4.07
CA VAL A 205 -0.95 16.27 -4.62
C VAL A 205 -1.01 14.76 -4.50
N GLU A 206 -0.79 14.06 -5.62
CA GLU A 206 -0.73 12.60 -5.62
C GLU A 206 0.67 12.16 -6.03
N THR A 207 1.19 11.16 -5.32
CA THR A 207 2.48 10.53 -5.56
C THR A 207 2.28 9.20 -6.29
N PRO A 208 3.30 8.72 -7.02
CA PRO A 208 3.27 7.36 -7.52
C PRO A 208 3.27 6.32 -6.40
N GLU A 209 2.92 5.08 -6.70
CA GLU A 209 2.88 4.02 -5.68
C GLU A 209 4.26 3.49 -5.29
N PHE A 210 5.15 3.25 -6.27
CA PHE A 210 6.43 2.56 -6.01
C PHE A 210 7.63 3.13 -6.75
N VAL A 211 8.79 3.02 -6.11
CA VAL A 211 10.10 3.02 -6.79
C VAL A 211 10.60 1.58 -6.88
N VAL A 212 11.09 1.20 -8.05
CA VAL A 212 11.65 -0.12 -8.36
C VAL A 212 13.13 0.03 -8.66
N THR A 213 13.98 -0.69 -7.93
CA THR A 213 15.44 -0.59 -8.03
C THR A 213 16.08 -1.98 -8.19
N GLY A 214 17.40 -2.02 -8.44
CA GLY A 214 18.17 -3.26 -8.52
C GLY A 214 18.20 -3.89 -9.91
N GLY A 215 18.77 -5.10 -10.03
CA GLY A 215 18.88 -5.81 -11.31
C GLY A 215 19.81 -5.15 -12.36
N GLY A 216 20.74 -4.28 -11.92
CA GLY A 216 21.70 -3.61 -12.80
C GLY A 216 21.08 -2.60 -13.79
N LYS A 217 19.80 -2.23 -13.61
CA LYS A 217 19.11 -1.23 -14.44
C LYS A 217 18.85 0.06 -13.64
N PRO A 218 18.60 1.19 -14.31
CA PRO A 218 18.19 2.43 -13.65
C PRO A 218 16.93 2.24 -12.80
N ASP A 219 16.80 3.07 -11.78
CA ASP A 219 15.60 3.16 -10.96
C ASP A 219 14.41 3.56 -11.82
N ALA A 220 13.29 2.89 -11.60
CA ALA A 220 12.05 3.09 -12.33
C ALA A 220 10.89 3.34 -11.37
N ILE A 221 9.90 4.09 -11.81
CA ILE A 221 8.68 4.33 -11.05
C ILE A 221 7.61 3.35 -11.51
N ALA A 222 6.86 2.75 -10.60
CA ALA A 222 5.66 1.98 -10.96
C ALA A 222 4.42 2.64 -10.36
N GLU A 223 3.42 2.83 -11.22
CA GLU A 223 2.14 3.44 -10.86
C GLU A 223 1.00 2.50 -11.20
N VAL A 224 0.10 2.27 -10.25
CA VAL A 224 -0.92 1.22 -10.34
C VAL A 224 -2.30 1.84 -10.22
N LYS A 225 -3.13 1.63 -11.23
CA LYS A 225 -4.54 2.03 -11.19
C LYS A 225 -5.42 0.83 -11.41
N ALA A 226 -6.19 0.47 -10.39
CA ALA A 226 -7.26 -0.49 -10.59
C ALA A 226 -8.38 0.12 -11.47
N ILE A 227 -8.84 -0.66 -12.43
CA ILE A 227 -9.84 -0.26 -13.42
C ILE A 227 -11.05 -1.19 -13.30
N GLY A 228 -12.24 -0.63 -13.48
CA GLY A 228 -13.48 -1.38 -13.31
C GLY A 228 -14.15 -1.17 -11.95
N ASP A 229 -15.43 -1.50 -11.90
CA ASP A 229 -16.27 -1.38 -10.72
C ASP A 229 -16.31 -2.67 -9.89
N ALA A 230 -17.21 -2.71 -8.91
CA ALA A 230 -17.36 -3.83 -7.99
C ALA A 230 -17.80 -5.13 -8.68
N GLU A 231 -18.51 -4.97 -9.80
CA GLU A 231 -19.01 -6.05 -10.64
C GLU A 231 -18.01 -6.43 -11.74
N GLY A 232 -16.82 -5.83 -11.74
CA GLY A 232 -15.80 -6.05 -12.77
C GLY A 232 -16.16 -5.40 -14.12
N ARG A 233 -17.14 -4.50 -14.16
CA ARG A 233 -17.49 -3.77 -15.38
C ARG A 233 -16.53 -2.63 -15.56
N ILE A 234 -16.02 -2.50 -16.78
CA ILE A 234 -15.01 -1.49 -17.10
C ILE A 234 -15.65 -0.37 -17.89
N GLY A 235 -15.63 0.84 -17.32
CA GLY A 235 -16.19 2.02 -17.98
C GLY A 235 -15.49 2.31 -19.32
N LYS A 236 -16.24 2.84 -20.29
CA LYS A 236 -15.75 3.10 -21.67
C LYS A 236 -14.43 3.86 -21.73
N ASP A 237 -14.23 4.80 -20.81
CA ASP A 237 -13.02 5.66 -20.75
C ASP A 237 -12.13 5.35 -19.53
N ALA A 238 -12.32 4.20 -18.87
CA ALA A 238 -11.55 3.84 -17.68
C ALA A 238 -10.05 3.76 -17.98
N ILE A 239 -9.65 3.17 -19.11
CA ILE A 239 -8.25 3.14 -19.56
C ILE A 239 -7.72 4.56 -19.71
N GLN A 240 -8.42 5.40 -20.46
CA GLN A 240 -8.00 6.76 -20.77
C GLN A 240 -7.79 7.61 -19.51
N ARG A 241 -8.79 7.65 -18.62
CA ARG A 241 -8.73 8.46 -17.40
C ARG A 241 -7.62 8.00 -16.46
N ASN A 242 -7.51 6.69 -16.24
CA ASN A 242 -6.52 6.14 -15.31
C ASN A 242 -5.10 6.21 -15.87
N PHE A 243 -4.91 5.94 -17.16
CA PHE A 243 -3.61 6.11 -17.81
C PHE A 243 -3.13 7.55 -17.73
N ARG A 244 -3.97 8.53 -18.08
CA ARG A 244 -3.59 9.95 -18.01
C ARG A 244 -3.19 10.37 -16.60
N LYS A 245 -3.92 9.88 -15.59
CA LYS A 245 -3.65 10.15 -14.18
C LYS A 245 -2.31 9.54 -13.75
N ALA A 246 -2.13 8.25 -14.00
CA ALA A 246 -0.90 7.52 -13.69
C ALA A 246 0.32 8.15 -14.37
N ALA A 247 0.19 8.45 -15.67
CA ALA A 247 1.27 9.07 -16.44
C ALA A 247 1.67 10.44 -15.87
N SER A 248 0.70 11.23 -15.41
CA SER A 248 0.97 12.52 -14.79
C SER A 248 1.72 12.39 -13.46
N GLN A 249 1.36 11.39 -12.64
CA GLN A 249 2.02 11.12 -11.36
C GLN A 249 3.48 10.66 -11.59
N ILE A 250 3.70 9.71 -12.50
CA ILE A 250 5.06 9.27 -12.88
C ILE A 250 5.88 10.45 -13.37
N SER A 251 5.35 11.27 -14.29
CA SER A 251 6.09 12.41 -14.85
C SER A 251 6.47 13.44 -13.78
N ALA A 252 5.57 13.71 -12.82
CA ALA A 252 5.83 14.65 -11.73
C ALA A 252 6.97 14.16 -10.83
N GLN A 253 6.97 12.87 -10.50
CA GLN A 253 8.02 12.24 -9.71
C GLN A 253 9.35 12.18 -10.48
N ALA A 254 9.31 11.75 -11.75
CA ALA A 254 10.47 11.69 -12.64
C ALA A 254 11.16 13.06 -12.77
N ALA A 255 10.39 14.13 -12.90
CA ALA A 255 10.91 15.50 -12.94
C ALA A 255 11.59 15.91 -11.62
N ALA A 256 11.09 15.46 -10.48
CA ALA A 256 11.62 15.79 -9.16
C ALA A 256 12.85 14.96 -8.74
N LYS A 257 12.96 13.71 -9.23
CA LYS A 257 13.97 12.74 -8.78
C LYS A 257 14.93 12.26 -9.87
N HIS A 258 14.75 12.69 -11.12
CA HIS A 258 15.51 12.26 -12.29
C HIS A 258 15.40 10.74 -12.60
N GLU A 259 14.32 10.11 -12.17
CA GLU A 259 13.97 8.71 -12.47
C GLU A 259 13.37 8.62 -13.89
N THR A 260 13.58 7.51 -14.61
CA THR A 260 13.08 7.33 -15.99
C THR A 260 12.59 5.90 -16.24
N GLY A 261 11.86 5.67 -17.33
CA GLY A 261 11.39 4.32 -17.69
C GLY A 261 10.31 3.79 -16.75
N GLY A 262 9.34 4.63 -16.37
CA GLY A 262 8.25 4.22 -15.50
C GLY A 262 7.30 3.18 -16.13
N LEU A 263 6.65 2.41 -15.27
CA LEU A 263 5.59 1.45 -15.60
C LEU A 263 4.24 2.01 -15.15
N VAL A 264 3.30 2.13 -16.09
CA VAL A 264 1.87 2.29 -15.75
C VAL A 264 1.20 0.92 -15.78
N ARG A 265 0.66 0.48 -14.66
CA ARG A 265 -0.17 -0.74 -14.58
C ARG A 265 -1.63 -0.38 -14.41
N LEU A 266 -2.47 -0.87 -15.33
CA LEU A 266 -3.92 -0.79 -15.25
C LEU A 266 -4.47 -2.18 -14.90
N ASP A 267 -4.95 -2.36 -13.67
CA ASP A 267 -5.34 -3.67 -13.15
C ASP A 267 -6.87 -3.79 -13.06
N ALA A 268 -7.48 -4.60 -13.93
CA ALA A 268 -8.92 -4.82 -13.89
C ALA A 268 -9.35 -5.82 -12.81
N GLY A 269 -8.39 -6.46 -12.11
CA GLY A 269 -8.66 -7.55 -11.20
C GLY A 269 -9.38 -8.70 -11.91
N ASN A 270 -10.65 -8.91 -11.56
CA ASN A 270 -11.52 -9.91 -12.18
C ASN A 270 -12.43 -9.32 -13.27
N GLY A 271 -12.27 -8.04 -13.59
CA GLY A 271 -13.09 -7.38 -14.61
C GLY A 271 -12.79 -7.89 -16.01
N THR A 272 -13.86 -8.04 -16.79
CA THR A 272 -13.76 -8.45 -18.19
C THR A 272 -13.79 -7.22 -19.08
N PHE A 273 -12.79 -7.08 -19.96
CA PHE A 273 -12.87 -6.10 -21.02
C PHE A 273 -13.71 -6.64 -22.17
N PRO A 274 -14.83 -5.97 -22.54
CA PRO A 274 -15.54 -6.30 -23.77
C PRO A 274 -14.71 -5.90 -25.00
N GLN A 275 -13.74 -4.99 -24.84
CA GLN A 275 -12.84 -4.58 -25.91
C GLN A 275 -11.83 -5.65 -26.29
N THR A 276 -11.52 -5.70 -27.58
CA THR A 276 -10.39 -6.43 -28.15
C THR A 276 -9.06 -5.80 -27.74
N ASN A 277 -7.96 -6.57 -27.85
CA ASN A 277 -6.62 -6.03 -27.62
C ASN A 277 -6.33 -4.81 -28.52
N ALA A 278 -6.77 -4.85 -29.78
CA ALA A 278 -6.58 -3.75 -30.73
C ALA A 278 -7.23 -2.45 -30.25
N GLU A 279 -8.48 -2.50 -29.79
CA GLU A 279 -9.19 -1.33 -29.26
C GLU A 279 -8.55 -0.78 -27.98
N ILE A 280 -8.03 -1.67 -27.11
CA ILE A 280 -7.30 -1.27 -25.90
C ILE A 280 -6.01 -0.54 -26.30
N ILE A 281 -5.26 -1.08 -27.26
CA ILE A 281 -4.00 -0.49 -27.76
C ILE A 281 -4.27 0.88 -28.37
N ASP A 282 -5.27 1.01 -29.23
CA ASP A 282 -5.62 2.28 -29.85
C ASP A 282 -5.96 3.36 -28.82
N LYS A 283 -6.66 2.98 -27.74
CA LYS A 283 -6.94 3.90 -26.62
C LYS A 283 -5.67 4.32 -25.88
N VAL A 284 -4.80 3.38 -25.53
CA VAL A 284 -3.53 3.71 -24.86
C VAL A 284 -2.66 4.57 -25.76
N LYS A 285 -2.52 4.21 -27.03
CA LYS A 285 -1.74 4.95 -28.02
C LYS A 285 -2.27 6.36 -28.22
N GLY A 286 -3.59 6.53 -28.40
CA GLY A 286 -4.21 7.85 -28.52
C GLY A 286 -3.92 8.75 -27.31
N GLN A 287 -3.99 8.19 -26.10
CA GLN A 287 -3.71 8.93 -24.88
C GLN A 287 -2.23 9.23 -24.64
N TRP A 288 -1.35 8.29 -25.02
CA TRP A 288 0.08 8.54 -25.00
C TRP A 288 0.44 9.68 -25.94
N MET A 289 -0.04 9.64 -27.19
CA MET A 289 0.20 10.68 -28.18
C MET A 289 -0.33 12.05 -27.71
N GLU A 290 -1.52 12.10 -27.11
CA GLU A 290 -2.05 13.33 -26.51
C GLU A 290 -1.14 13.85 -25.38
N SER A 291 -0.69 12.96 -24.49
CA SER A 291 0.17 13.28 -23.35
C SER A 291 1.52 13.87 -23.77
N ILE A 292 2.21 13.23 -24.72
CA ILE A 292 3.52 13.70 -25.21
C ILE A 292 3.43 14.92 -26.12
N THR A 293 2.29 15.12 -26.80
CA THR A 293 2.05 16.35 -27.57
C THR A 293 1.93 17.55 -26.63
N LYS A 294 1.23 17.38 -25.50
CA LYS A 294 1.10 18.42 -24.48
C LYS A 294 2.37 18.65 -23.67
N ASN A 295 3.15 17.59 -23.45
CA ASN A 295 4.42 17.68 -22.74
C ASN A 295 5.46 16.70 -23.33
N PRO A 296 6.29 17.15 -24.28
CA PRO A 296 7.29 16.31 -24.94
C PRO A 296 8.34 15.72 -24.00
N ALA A 297 8.58 16.32 -22.83
CA ALA A 297 9.52 15.79 -21.85
C ALA A 297 9.09 14.43 -21.31
N ARG A 298 7.78 14.11 -21.35
CA ARG A 298 7.22 12.84 -20.88
C ARG A 298 7.71 11.62 -21.65
N LYS A 299 8.27 11.80 -22.85
CA LYS A 299 8.69 10.69 -23.73
C LYS A 299 9.68 9.71 -23.09
N LYS A 300 10.43 10.15 -22.08
CA LYS A 300 11.41 9.32 -21.34
C LYS A 300 10.90 8.83 -19.98
N ASP A 301 9.80 9.39 -19.50
CA ASP A 301 9.32 9.16 -18.14
C ASP A 301 8.57 7.83 -18.03
N ILE A 302 7.97 7.35 -19.12
CA ILE A 302 7.18 6.10 -19.18
C ILE A 302 7.75 5.23 -20.30
N GLY A 303 8.22 4.04 -19.92
CA GLY A 303 8.69 3.03 -20.88
C GLY A 303 7.65 1.95 -21.16
N TRP A 304 6.74 1.70 -20.21
CA TRP A 304 5.86 0.54 -20.28
C TRP A 304 4.45 0.81 -19.78
N VAL A 305 3.48 0.14 -20.42
CA VAL A 305 2.09 0.06 -19.96
C VAL A 305 1.70 -1.41 -19.87
N GLU A 306 1.33 -1.84 -18.66
CA GLU A 306 0.80 -3.17 -18.39
C GLU A 306 -0.70 -3.08 -18.15
N ILE A 307 -1.47 -3.94 -18.79
CA ILE A 307 -2.92 -4.06 -18.57
C ILE A 307 -3.21 -5.49 -18.18
N LEU A 308 -3.81 -5.67 -17.00
CA LEU A 308 -4.25 -6.98 -16.51
C LEU A 308 -5.77 -7.04 -16.53
N ASP A 309 -6.32 -8.12 -17.08
CA ASP A 309 -7.77 -8.31 -17.11
C ASP A 309 -8.22 -9.77 -17.19
N LYS A 310 -9.54 -9.93 -17.30
CA LYS A 310 -10.18 -11.13 -17.81
C LYS A 310 -10.59 -10.93 -19.27
N GLY A 311 -10.27 -11.91 -20.11
CA GLY A 311 -10.79 -11.99 -21.46
C GLY A 311 -12.28 -12.37 -21.50
N PRO A 312 -12.89 -12.34 -22.69
CA PRO A 312 -14.30 -12.68 -22.86
C PRO A 312 -14.65 -14.10 -22.38
N ALA A 313 -13.70 -15.04 -22.38
CA ALA A 313 -13.90 -16.40 -21.89
C ALA A 313 -13.49 -16.57 -20.40
N GLY A 314 -13.21 -15.48 -19.69
CA GLY A 314 -12.84 -15.48 -18.27
C GLY A 314 -11.38 -15.84 -17.99
N GLU A 315 -10.57 -16.02 -19.03
CA GLU A 315 -9.14 -16.27 -18.93
C GLU A 315 -8.40 -15.02 -18.46
N SER A 316 -7.39 -15.16 -17.60
CA SER A 316 -6.54 -14.04 -17.24
C SER A 316 -5.73 -13.60 -18.46
N ARG A 317 -5.79 -12.33 -18.84
CA ARG A 317 -4.92 -11.76 -19.87
C ARG A 317 -4.01 -10.70 -19.29
N ARG A 318 -2.83 -10.62 -19.89
CA ARG A 318 -1.83 -9.59 -19.65
C ARG A 318 -1.42 -9.02 -20.98
N LEU A 319 -1.64 -7.72 -21.16
CA LEU A 319 -1.19 -6.97 -22.32
C LEU A 319 -0.04 -6.07 -21.88
N LEU A 320 1.15 -6.28 -22.44
CA LEU A 320 2.31 -5.43 -22.21
C LEU A 320 2.59 -4.60 -23.46
N LEU A 321 2.61 -3.29 -23.26
CA LEU A 321 2.90 -2.31 -24.29
C LEU A 321 4.21 -1.59 -23.95
N THR A 322 5.07 -1.48 -24.96
CA THR A 322 6.32 -0.72 -24.87
C THR A 322 6.12 0.63 -25.54
N VAL A 323 6.62 1.66 -24.87
CA VAL A 323 6.40 3.06 -25.22
C VAL A 323 7.76 3.69 -25.50
N GLU A 324 8.01 4.00 -26.77
CA GLU A 324 9.29 4.54 -27.24
C GLU A 324 9.06 5.78 -28.10
N GLY A 325 9.31 6.96 -27.53
CA GLY A 325 9.09 8.23 -28.22
C GLY A 325 7.64 8.39 -28.65
N ASN A 326 7.39 8.31 -29.97
CA ASN A 326 6.05 8.44 -30.55
C ASN A 326 5.40 7.07 -30.86
N ASN A 327 6.09 5.97 -30.55
CA ASN A 327 5.64 4.62 -30.86
C ASN A 327 5.09 3.94 -29.61
N VAL A 328 3.97 3.25 -29.79
CA VAL A 328 3.43 2.28 -28.83
C VAL A 328 3.36 0.96 -29.56
N ALA A 329 4.12 -0.02 -29.09
CA ALA A 329 4.20 -1.36 -29.67
C ALA A 329 3.76 -2.40 -28.64
N ILE A 330 3.19 -3.51 -29.10
CA ILE A 330 2.95 -4.68 -28.24
C ILE A 330 4.28 -5.41 -28.13
N ASP A 331 4.76 -5.63 -26.91
CA ASP A 331 6.04 -6.33 -26.74
C ASP A 331 5.85 -7.85 -26.80
N VAL A 332 4.85 -8.41 -26.10
CA VAL A 332 4.51 -9.84 -26.18
C VAL A 332 3.06 -10.09 -25.76
N ALA A 333 2.28 -10.79 -26.57
CA ALA A 333 1.01 -11.42 -26.17
C ALA A 333 1.30 -12.71 -25.40
N GLY A 334 1.87 -12.59 -24.20
CA GLY A 334 2.08 -13.72 -23.32
C GLY A 334 0.78 -14.00 -22.56
N THR A 335 0.02 -15.02 -22.96
CA THR A 335 -0.92 -15.69 -22.05
C THR A 335 -0.10 -16.35 -20.94
N THR A 336 0.38 -15.57 -19.97
CA THR A 336 0.90 -16.14 -18.72
C THR A 336 -0.27 -16.84 -18.04
N ARG A 337 -0.29 -18.18 -18.10
CA ARG A 337 -1.08 -18.99 -17.17
C ARG A 337 -0.62 -18.59 -15.76
N ARG A 338 -1.50 -17.93 -15.02
CA ARG A 338 -1.43 -17.92 -13.56
C ARG A 338 -1.80 -19.29 -13.04
#